data_AF-A0A7G8ECQ1-F1
#
_entry.id   AF-A0A7G8ECQ1-F1
#
_cell.length_a   1.000
_cell.length_b   1.000
_cell.length_c   1.000
_cell.angle_alpha   90.00
_cell.angle_beta   90.00
_cell.angle_gamma   90.00
#
_symmetry.space_group_name_H-M   'P 1'
#
loop_
_entity.id
_entity.type
_entity.pdbx_description
1 polymer ?
#
loop_
_entity_poly.entity_id
_entity_poly.type
_entity_poly.pdbx_seq_one_letter_code
_entity_poly.pdbx_strand_id
1 'polypeptide(L)'
;MSNARDMINAHLFPVLGLIATASSVSIALSLRPIAEQSTRWNTCYTDSLAWYEANKPDWTIQDKEVFASNFCNGGVPVKPGAGFQLAR
;
A
#
# COMPACT_ATOMS: atom_id res chain seq x y z
N MET A 1 -1.22 -40.15 -37.08
CA MET A 1 -0.86 -38.84 -36.50
C MET A 1 0.03 -39.09 -35.29
N SER A 2 1.04 -38.23 -35.04
CA SER A 2 2.07 -38.50 -34.01
C SER A 2 1.49 -38.36 -32.60
N ASN A 3 1.64 -39.42 -31.79
CA ASN A 3 1.21 -39.55 -30.38
C ASN A 3 1.62 -38.35 -29.50
N ALA A 4 2.76 -37.71 -29.82
CA ALA A 4 3.25 -36.54 -29.11
C ALA A 4 2.37 -35.29 -29.30
N ARG A 5 1.77 -35.09 -30.48
CA ARG A 5 0.88 -33.93 -30.73
C ARG A 5 -0.44 -34.07 -29.98
N ASP A 6 -0.98 -35.28 -29.90
CA ASP A 6 -2.23 -35.53 -29.17
C ASP A 6 -2.02 -35.39 -27.66
N MET A 7 -0.88 -35.84 -27.12
CA MET A 7 -0.50 -35.62 -25.72
C MET A 7 -0.30 -34.14 -25.40
N ILE A 8 0.34 -33.37 -26.28
CA ILE A 8 0.50 -31.92 -26.12
C ILE A 8 -0.87 -31.24 -26.12
N ASN A 9 -1.74 -31.54 -27.08
CA ASN A 9 -3.07 -30.93 -27.15
C ASN A 9 -3.96 -31.28 -25.94
N ALA A 10 -3.84 -32.50 -25.41
CA ALA A 10 -4.60 -32.96 -24.24
C ALA A 10 -4.22 -32.22 -22.94
N HIS A 11 -2.96 -31.80 -22.81
CA HIS A 11 -2.45 -31.15 -21.59
C HIS A 11 -2.21 -29.65 -21.72
N LEU A 12 -2.16 -29.11 -22.93
CA LEU A 12 -1.93 -27.69 -23.20
C LEU A 12 -3.00 -26.81 -22.55
N PHE A 13 -4.29 -27.11 -22.76
CA PHE A 13 -5.37 -26.31 -22.18
C PHE A 13 -5.40 -26.38 -20.64
N PRO A 14 -5.27 -27.56 -20.00
CA PRO A 14 -5.12 -27.63 -18.54
C PRO A 14 -3.93 -26.84 -17.99
N VAL A 15 -2.76 -26.94 -18.62
CA VAL A 15 -1.55 -26.21 -18.20
C VAL A 15 -1.74 -24.70 -18.36
N LEU A 16 -2.29 -24.26 -19.48
CA LEU A 16 -2.61 -22.85 -19.70
C LEU A 16 -3.65 -22.33 -18.70
N GLY A 17 -4.67 -23.14 -18.37
CA GLY A 17 -5.65 -22.81 -17.35
C GLY A 17 -5.02 -22.64 -15.96
N LEU A 18 -4.08 -23.52 -15.59
CA LEU A 18 -3.33 -23.40 -14.34
C LEU A 18 -2.47 -22.14 -14.30
N ILE A 19 -1.72 -21.86 -15.37
CA ILE A 19 -0.89 -20.67 -15.47
C ILE A 19 -1.76 -19.42 -15.39
N ALA A 20 -2.83 -19.34 -16.17
CA ALA A 20 -3.75 -18.21 -16.16
C ALA A 20 -4.33 -17.97 -14.76
N THR A 21 -4.81 -19.03 -14.09
CA THR A 21 -5.36 -18.92 -12.74
C THR A 21 -4.31 -18.42 -11.74
N ALA A 22 -3.11 -19.03 -11.74
CA ALA A 22 -2.03 -18.63 -10.85
C ALA A 22 -1.59 -17.18 -11.08
N SER A 23 -1.51 -16.75 -12.35
CA SER A 23 -1.21 -15.38 -12.72
C SER A 23 -2.30 -14.41 -12.24
N SER A 24 -3.58 -14.72 -12.48
CA SER A 24 -4.69 -13.88 -12.04
C SER A 24 -4.75 -13.72 -10.52
N VAL A 25 -4.54 -14.81 -9.77
CA VAL A 25 -4.48 -14.75 -8.29
C VAL A 25 -3.29 -13.93 -7.83
N SER A 26 -2.12 -14.12 -8.44
CA SER A 26 -0.91 -13.36 -8.09
C SER A 26 -1.10 -11.85 -8.30
N ILE A 27 -1.73 -11.47 -9.41
CA ILE A 27 -2.08 -10.06 -9.70
C ILE A 27 -3.06 -9.55 -8.64
N ALA A 28 -4.13 -10.29 -8.35
CA ALA A 28 -5.13 -9.87 -7.37
C ALA A 28 -4.52 -9.64 -5.98
N LEU A 29 -3.64 -10.55 -5.53
CA LEU A 29 -2.92 -10.40 -4.27
C LEU A 29 -1.98 -9.19 -4.27
N SER A 30 -1.31 -8.92 -5.39
CA SER A 30 -0.39 -7.78 -5.54
C SER A 30 -1.10 -6.42 -5.56
N LEU A 31 -2.39 -6.40 -5.93
CA LEU A 31 -3.22 -5.19 -5.92
C LEU A 31 -3.82 -4.88 -4.54
N ARG A 32 -3.87 -5.85 -3.62
CA ARG A 32 -4.44 -5.63 -2.26
C ARG A 32 -3.75 -4.47 -1.51
N PRO A 33 -2.41 -4.36 -1.45
CA PRO A 33 -1.75 -3.25 -0.77
C PRO A 33 -2.09 -1.89 -1.39
N ILE A 34 -2.27 -1.85 -2.71
CA ILE A 34 -2.66 -0.63 -3.43
C ILE A 34 -4.08 -0.23 -3.07
N ALA A 35 -5.00 -1.19 -2.99
CA ALA A 35 -6.37 -0.94 -2.56
C ALA A 35 -6.46 -0.47 -1.09
N GLU A 36 -5.58 -0.97 -0.23
CA GLU A 36 -5.51 -0.58 1.19
C GLU A 36 -4.79 0.77 1.40
N GLN A 37 -4.10 1.31 0.39
CA GLN A 37 -3.27 2.51 0.52
C GLN A 37 -4.10 3.74 0.90
N SER A 38 -5.28 3.92 0.31
CA SER A 38 -6.14 5.08 0.60
C SER A 38 -6.66 5.06 2.04
N THR A 39 -7.07 3.89 2.54
CA THR A 39 -7.49 3.71 3.93
C THR A 39 -6.34 4.00 4.89
N ARG A 40 -5.15 3.43 4.64
CA ARG A 40 -3.96 3.66 5.47
C ARG A 40 -3.54 5.13 5.49
N TRP A 41 -3.60 5.79 4.34
CA TRP A 41 -3.28 7.21 4.23
C TRP A 41 -4.30 8.06 5.01
N ASN A 42 -5.60 7.80 4.87
CA ASN A 42 -6.64 8.52 5.60
C ASN A 42 -6.49 8.34 7.12
N THR A 43 -6.25 7.12 7.59
CA THR A 43 -5.97 6.86 9.01
C THR A 43 -4.75 7.64 9.48
N CYS A 44 -3.63 7.57 8.75
CA CYS A 44 -2.44 8.34 9.06
C CYS A 44 -2.73 9.84 9.16
N TYR A 45 -3.49 10.39 8.20
CA TYR A 45 -3.79 11.82 8.13
C TYR A 45 -4.62 12.26 9.34
N THR A 46 -5.70 11.53 9.65
CA THR A 46 -6.56 11.83 10.81
C THR A 46 -5.80 11.73 12.12
N ASP A 47 -5.00 10.68 12.32
CA ASP A 47 -4.23 10.49 13.55
C ASP A 47 -3.15 11.57 13.71
N SER A 48 -2.49 11.93 12.61
CA SER A 48 -1.48 12.99 12.57
C SER A 48 -2.10 14.35 12.90
N LEU A 49 -3.28 14.65 12.34
CA LEU A 49 -3.97 15.90 12.60
C LEU A 49 -4.37 15.99 14.08
N ALA A 50 -4.93 14.93 14.65
CA ALA A 50 -5.25 14.87 16.08
C ALA A 50 -4.01 15.07 16.97
N TRP A 51 -2.87 14.50 16.58
CA TRP A 51 -1.61 14.72 17.29
C TRP A 51 -1.17 16.18 17.21
N TYR A 52 -1.23 16.82 16.04
CA TYR A 52 -0.85 18.22 15.88
C TYR A 52 -1.81 19.17 16.59
N GLU A 53 -3.10 18.87 16.64
CA GLU A 53 -4.08 19.63 17.42
C GLU A 53 -3.73 19.63 18.92
N ALA A 54 -3.32 18.49 19.46
CA ALA A 54 -2.94 18.35 20.87
C ALA A 54 -1.56 18.93 21.20
N ASN A 55 -0.59 18.83 20.27
CA ASN A 55 0.82 19.12 20.57
C ASN A 55 1.34 20.43 19.96
N LYS A 56 0.60 21.05 19.04
CA LYS A 56 0.94 22.31 18.37
C LYS A 56 -0.25 23.29 18.42
N PRO A 57 -0.68 23.71 19.63
CA PRO A 57 -1.83 24.61 19.77
C PRO A 57 -1.60 25.99 19.14
N ASP A 58 -0.34 26.39 19.00
CA ASP A 58 0.12 27.63 18.39
C ASP A 58 0.11 27.62 16.85
N TRP A 59 -0.04 26.46 16.23
CA TRP A 59 -0.06 26.33 14.77
C TRP A 59 -1.41 26.68 14.17
N THR A 60 -1.38 27.26 12.98
CA THR A 60 -2.59 27.47 12.19
C THR A 60 -3.20 26.13 11.77
N ILE A 61 -4.48 26.12 11.43
CA ILE A 61 -5.14 24.91 10.87
C ILE A 61 -4.37 24.43 9.63
N GLN A 62 -3.97 25.36 8.76
CA GLN A 62 -3.25 25.06 7.54
C GLN A 62 -1.88 24.41 7.80
N ASP A 63 -1.12 24.88 8.81
CA ASP A 63 0.15 24.26 9.17
C ASP A 63 -0.05 22.79 9.56
N LYS A 64 -1.06 22.50 10.39
CA LYS A 64 -1.36 21.15 10.86
C LYS A 64 -1.73 20.22 9.69
N GLU A 65 -2.57 20.69 8.76
CA GLU A 65 -2.96 19.93 7.57
C GLU A 65 -1.77 19.66 6.63
N VAL A 66 -0.95 20.67 6.36
CA VAL A 66 0.23 20.54 5.48
C VAL A 66 1.22 19.54 6.08
N PHE A 67 1.52 19.64 7.38
CA PHE A 67 2.48 18.74 8.02
C PHE A 67 1.93 17.32 8.24
N ALA A 68 0.63 17.16 8.48
CA ALA A 68 -0.02 15.84 8.47
C ALA A 68 0.10 15.19 7.09
N SER A 69 -0.19 15.94 6.02
CA SER A 69 -0.04 15.41 4.65
C SER A 69 1.41 15.04 4.33
N ASN A 70 2.38 15.86 4.72
CA ASN A 70 3.80 15.62 4.46
C ASN A 70 4.26 14.33 5.15
N PHE A 71 3.94 14.17 6.44
CA PHE A 71 4.27 12.98 7.20
C PHE A 71 3.68 11.70 6.58
N CYS A 72 2.40 11.72 6.21
CA CYS A 72 1.74 10.55 5.60
C CYS A 72 2.19 10.23 4.18
N ASN A 73 2.88 11.15 3.52
CA ASN A 73 3.56 10.93 2.25
C ASN A 73 5.04 10.49 2.42
N GLY A 74 5.47 10.15 3.64
CA GLY A 74 6.82 9.69 3.94
C GLY A 74 7.80 10.80 4.34
N GLY A 75 7.31 12.02 4.55
CA GLY A 75 8.08 13.13 5.09
C GLY A 75 8.41 12.95 6.57
N VAL A 76 9.41 13.69 7.05
CA VAL A 76 9.79 13.69 8.47
C VAL A 76 8.88 14.65 9.25
N PRO A 77 8.40 14.28 10.45
CA PRO A 77 7.64 15.19 11.31
C PRO A 77 8.43 16.46 11.65
N VAL A 78 7.74 17.60 11.76
CA VAL A 78 8.37 18.84 12.24
C VAL A 78 8.39 18.86 13.76
N LYS A 79 9.60 18.91 14.32
CA LYS A 79 9.92 18.73 15.76
C LYS A 79 9.44 17.35 16.25
N PRO A 80 10.12 16.28 15.83
CA PRO A 80 9.84 14.97 16.38
C PRO A 80 10.02 15.03 17.91
N GLY A 81 9.08 14.43 18.64
CA GLY A 81 9.12 14.41 20.11
C GLY A 81 10.44 13.82 20.65
N ALA A 82 10.74 14.09 21.92
CA ALA A 82 11.91 13.52 22.57
C ALA A 82 11.91 11.98 22.44
N GLY A 83 13.02 11.41 21.95
CA GLY A 83 13.15 9.96 21.73
C GLY A 83 12.68 9.45 20.37
N PHE A 84 12.20 10.31 19.46
CA PHE A 84 11.91 9.90 18.09
C PHE A 84 13.17 9.40 17.38
N GLN A 85 13.04 8.21 16.80
CA GLN A 85 14.01 7.67 15.86
C GLN A 85 13.27 7.27 14.60
N LEU A 86 13.84 7.61 13.45
CA LEU A 86 13.35 7.05 12.19
C LEU A 86 13.52 5.52 12.27
N ALA A 87 12.44 4.80 11.96
CA ALA A 87 12.54 3.36 11.74
C ALA A 87 13.52 3.15 10.56
N ARG A 88 14.69 2.59 10.86
CA ARG A 88 15.75 2.32 9.89
C ARG A 88 15.58 0.92 9.31
#